data_AF-A0A0X1U9F3-F1
#
_entry.id   AF-A0A0X1U9F3-F1
#
_cell.length_a   1.000
_cell.length_b   1.000
_cell.length_c   1.000
_cell.angle_alpha   90.00
_cell.angle_beta   90.00
_cell.angle_gamma   90.00
#
_symmetry.space_group_name_H-M   'P 1'
#
loop_
_entity.id
_entity.type
_entity.pdbx_description
1 polymer ?
#
loop_
_entity_poly.entity_id
_entity_poly.type
_entity_poly.pdbx_seq_one_letter_code
_entity_poly.pdbx_strand_id
1 'polypeptide(L)'
;MPKEAVENRQFGFTKEGLAALKRASDPAVNHSYRWFVFENLGLQNEVLEYAPSLEEAIHRYQSSVSGKKLLGVTKDEIATVDILIKENGVERIHSNYKDSDSFNHDIVILQAVSKLEQLVQQNQQKQELTGEGFKMRGFSREYIEKIKEQYPVGTRLELTSDMDDSYAPVLAGTQGEVISVDDIGTLHMQWDNGRSLGIVIGEDYALQIKM
;
A
#
# COMPACT_ATOMS: atom_id res chain seq x y z
N MET A 1 24.34 55.90 7.62
CA MET A 1 23.47 54.77 8.00
C MET A 1 22.16 55.33 8.55
N PRO A 2 21.01 54.88 8.04
CA PRO A 2 19.80 54.75 8.84
C PRO A 2 19.40 53.28 9.00
N LYS A 3 18.85 53.02 10.18
CA LYS A 3 18.41 51.73 10.72
C LYS A 3 17.13 51.30 10.01
N GLU A 4 17.18 50.19 9.30
CA GLU A 4 16.06 49.26 9.09
C GLU A 4 16.64 47.95 8.55
N ALA A 5 17.53 47.38 9.36
CA ALA A 5 17.78 45.95 9.33
C ALA A 5 16.78 45.33 10.32
N VAL A 6 16.24 44.18 9.94
CA VAL A 6 15.27 43.33 10.66
C VAL A 6 13.82 43.58 10.27
N GLU A 7 13.42 43.11 9.09
CA GLU A 7 12.05 42.60 8.90
C GLU A 7 12.05 41.35 7.99
N ASN A 8 11.76 40.22 8.64
CA ASN A 8 11.34 38.90 8.17
C ASN A 8 11.79 38.41 6.78
N ARG A 9 12.68 37.39 6.82
CA ARG A 9 12.85 36.42 5.73
C ARG A 9 11.57 35.62 5.55
N GLN A 10 10.64 36.12 4.76
CA GLN A 10 9.41 35.43 4.41
C GLN A 10 9.69 34.58 3.16
N PHE A 11 9.99 33.30 3.39
CA PHE A 11 10.39 32.32 2.38
C PHE A 11 9.37 32.22 1.22
N GLY A 12 9.60 32.90 0.10
CA GLY A 12 8.95 32.60 -1.20
C GLY A 12 7.42 32.73 -1.29
N PHE A 13 6.72 33.11 -0.22
CA PHE A 13 5.26 33.24 -0.21
C PHE A 13 4.79 34.63 -0.65
N THR A 14 3.71 34.68 -1.41
CA THR A 14 2.98 35.93 -1.67
C THR A 14 2.19 36.36 -0.42
N LYS A 15 1.73 37.61 -0.39
CA LYS A 15 0.86 38.10 0.70
C LYS A 15 -0.42 37.26 0.80
N GLU A 16 -0.97 36.87 -0.34
CA GLU A 16 -2.14 36.01 -0.46
C GLU A 16 -1.86 34.60 0.09
N GLY A 17 -0.70 34.01 -0.26
CA GLY A 17 -0.30 32.68 0.24
C GLY A 17 -0.13 32.66 1.76
N LEU A 18 0.48 33.71 2.35
CA LEU A 18 0.58 33.83 3.80
C LEU A 18 -0.80 33.98 4.46
N ALA A 19 -1.69 34.79 3.87
CA ALA A 19 -3.04 34.95 4.37
C ALA A 19 -3.82 33.63 4.31
N ALA A 20 -3.63 32.84 3.25
CA ALA A 20 -4.24 31.52 3.11
C ALA A 20 -3.75 30.53 4.18
N LEU A 21 -2.43 30.48 4.45
CA LEU A 21 -1.87 29.64 5.52
C LEU A 21 -2.38 30.04 6.92
N LYS A 22 -2.47 31.34 7.18
CA LYS A 22 -3.05 31.85 8.44
C LYS A 22 -4.52 31.45 8.56
N ARG A 23 -5.30 31.58 7.49
CA ARG A 23 -6.71 31.17 7.46
C ARG A 23 -6.87 29.66 7.70
N ALA A 24 -6.03 28.83 7.08
CA ALA A 24 -6.05 27.37 7.26
C ALA A 24 -5.74 26.94 8.71
N SER A 25 -5.19 27.85 9.52
CA SER A 25 -4.88 27.63 10.94
C SER A 25 -5.90 28.26 11.89
N ASP A 26 -6.94 28.91 11.37
CA ASP A 26 -7.98 29.54 12.19
C ASP A 26 -9.12 28.56 12.51
N PRO A 27 -9.25 28.07 13.76
CA PRO A 27 -10.25 27.08 14.11
C PRO A 27 -11.69 27.60 14.06
N ALA A 28 -11.91 28.92 13.93
CA ALA A 28 -13.24 29.50 13.78
C ALA A 28 -13.78 29.38 12.34
N VAL A 29 -12.93 28.98 11.39
CA VAL A 29 -13.30 28.83 9.98
C VAL A 29 -13.76 27.39 9.72
N ASN A 30 -14.81 27.23 8.92
CA ASN A 30 -15.16 25.91 8.41
C ASN A 30 -14.15 25.49 7.34
N HIS A 31 -13.51 24.35 7.55
CA HIS A 31 -12.44 23.86 6.70
C HIS A 31 -12.90 22.69 5.82
N SER A 32 -12.24 22.57 4.67
CA SER A 32 -12.38 21.44 3.77
C SER A 32 -11.16 20.53 3.88
N TYR A 33 -11.39 19.21 3.77
CA TYR A 33 -10.33 18.21 3.83
C TYR A 33 -10.42 17.33 2.59
N ARG A 34 -9.28 17.06 1.96
CA ARG A 34 -9.18 16.10 0.86
C ARG A 34 -8.07 15.11 1.15
N TRP A 35 -8.49 13.85 1.28
CA TRP A 35 -7.61 12.72 1.57
C TRP A 35 -6.93 12.24 0.30
N PHE A 36 -5.77 11.63 0.44
CA PHE A 36 -5.06 11.04 -0.68
C PHE A 36 -4.20 9.85 -0.27
N VAL A 37 -3.94 8.97 -1.24
CA VAL A 37 -2.93 7.93 -1.16
C VAL A 37 -1.90 8.22 -2.24
N PHE A 38 -0.63 8.21 -1.84
CA PHE A 38 0.48 8.34 -2.77
C PHE A 38 1.26 7.02 -2.75
N GLU A 39 1.27 6.30 -3.87
CA GLU A 39 1.98 5.05 -4.06
C GLU A 39 3.29 5.24 -4.83
N ASN A 40 4.23 4.32 -4.58
CA ASN A 40 5.52 4.21 -5.26
C ASN A 40 6.41 5.45 -5.09
N LEU A 41 6.35 6.09 -3.91
CA LEU A 41 7.16 7.26 -3.57
C LEU A 41 8.65 7.04 -3.88
N GLY A 42 9.22 7.94 -4.68
CA GLY A 42 10.60 7.92 -5.16
C GLY A 42 10.87 6.91 -6.28
N LEU A 43 9.85 6.32 -6.90
CA LEU A 43 9.97 5.36 -8.01
C LEU A 43 9.43 5.96 -9.32
N GLN A 44 9.70 5.32 -10.45
CA GLN A 44 9.29 5.85 -11.77
C GLN A 44 7.77 5.86 -12.02
N ASN A 45 7.01 5.08 -11.25
CA ASN A 45 5.55 4.91 -11.37
C ASN A 45 4.81 5.47 -10.14
N GLU A 46 5.23 6.65 -9.70
CA GLU A 46 4.55 7.44 -8.67
C GLU A 46 3.09 7.71 -9.06
N VAL A 47 2.17 7.41 -8.15
CA VAL A 47 0.73 7.61 -8.35
C VAL A 47 0.14 8.30 -7.12
N LEU A 48 -0.42 9.50 -7.33
CA LEU A 48 -1.17 10.24 -6.32
C LEU A 48 -2.66 10.17 -6.66
N GLU A 49 -3.44 9.54 -5.80
CA GLU A 49 -4.90 9.46 -5.92
C GLU A 49 -5.60 10.13 -4.75
N TYR A 50 -6.60 10.95 -5.06
CA TYR A 50 -7.45 11.57 -4.05
C TYR A 50 -8.64 10.69 -3.70
N ALA A 51 -9.05 10.76 -2.44
CA ALA A 51 -10.22 10.08 -1.91
C ALA A 51 -11.19 11.11 -1.30
N PRO A 52 -12.52 10.91 -1.47
CA PRO A 52 -13.54 11.81 -0.93
C PRO A 52 -13.67 11.73 0.60
N SER A 53 -13.16 10.66 1.24
CA SER A 53 -13.19 10.47 2.68
C SER A 53 -11.98 9.68 3.18
N LEU A 54 -11.79 9.68 4.50
CA LEU A 54 -10.77 8.87 5.17
C LEU A 54 -11.02 7.37 4.95
N GLU A 55 -12.27 6.92 4.96
CA GLU A 55 -12.64 5.51 4.77
C GLU A 55 -12.21 5.00 3.40
N GLU A 56 -12.47 5.78 2.35
CA GLU A 56 -12.08 5.43 0.99
C GLU A 56 -10.54 5.49 0.83
N ALA A 57 -9.88 6.46 1.49
CA ALA A 57 -8.42 6.52 1.52
C ALA A 57 -7.81 5.28 2.21
N ILE A 58 -8.39 4.84 3.34
CA ILE A 58 -7.98 3.63 4.05
C ILE A 58 -8.16 2.40 3.17
N HIS A 59 -9.33 2.27 2.53
CA HIS A 59 -9.62 1.13 1.65
C HIS A 59 -8.60 1.03 0.50
N ARG A 60 -8.29 2.16 -0.16
CA ARG A 60 -7.26 2.22 -1.21
C ARG A 60 -5.89 1.88 -0.67
N TYR A 61 -5.51 2.53 0.45
CA TYR A 61 -4.23 2.28 1.09
C TYR A 61 -4.07 0.79 1.43
N GLN A 62 -5.08 0.12 1.98
CA GLN A 62 -5.00 -1.31 2.30
C GLN A 62 -5.00 -2.22 1.07
N SER A 63 -5.73 -1.84 0.01
CA SER A 63 -5.83 -2.63 -1.23
C SER A 63 -4.56 -2.56 -2.09
N SER A 64 -3.74 -1.52 -1.92
CA SER A 64 -2.49 -1.37 -2.66
C SER A 64 -1.45 -2.41 -2.25
N VAL A 65 -0.85 -3.08 -3.23
CA VAL A 65 0.29 -3.99 -3.03
C VAL A 65 1.63 -3.26 -2.90
N SER A 66 1.66 -1.93 -3.08
CA SER A 66 2.92 -1.17 -3.03
C SER A 66 3.58 -1.25 -1.65
N GLY A 67 4.89 -1.52 -1.66
CA GLY A 67 5.75 -1.52 -0.47
C GLY A 67 6.21 -0.13 -0.04
N LYS A 68 5.91 0.91 -0.84
CA LYS A 68 6.23 2.32 -0.57
C LYS A 68 5.01 3.18 -0.87
N LYS A 69 4.29 3.60 0.17
CA LYS A 69 3.09 4.42 0.02
C LYS A 69 2.84 5.28 1.25
N LEU A 70 2.09 6.35 1.10
CA LEU A 70 1.61 7.16 2.21
C LEU A 70 0.13 7.48 2.05
N LEU A 71 -0.55 7.66 3.18
CA LEU A 71 -1.88 8.25 3.28
C LEU A 71 -1.74 9.60 3.96
N GLY A 72 -2.18 10.64 3.26
CA GLY A 72 -2.12 12.03 3.72
C GLY A 72 -3.44 12.75 3.53
N VAL A 73 -3.46 14.01 3.96
CA VAL A 73 -4.62 14.89 3.84
C VAL A 73 -4.20 16.32 3.59
N THR A 74 -4.96 16.98 2.74
CA THR A 74 -4.87 18.42 2.49
C THR A 74 -6.01 19.14 3.20
N LYS A 75 -5.75 20.34 3.73
CA LYS A 75 -6.73 21.23 4.34
C LYS A 75 -6.81 22.52 3.53
N ASP A 76 -8.03 22.83 3.09
CA ASP A 76 -8.34 23.96 2.21
C ASP A 76 -7.52 24.00 0.91
N GLU A 77 -6.98 22.86 0.48
CA GLU A 77 -6.01 22.73 -0.63
C GLU A 77 -4.70 23.53 -0.43
N ILE A 78 -4.44 24.02 0.78
CA ILE A 78 -3.29 24.86 1.11
C ILE A 78 -2.27 24.11 1.97
N ALA A 79 -2.72 23.54 3.09
CA ALA A 79 -1.85 22.85 4.03
C ALA A 79 -1.94 21.33 3.79
N THR A 80 -0.82 20.62 3.90
CA THR A 80 -0.75 19.17 3.66
C THR A 80 0.04 18.48 4.77
N VAL A 81 -0.45 17.33 5.24
CA VAL A 81 0.26 16.47 6.20
C VAL A 81 0.17 15.01 5.77
N ASP A 82 1.20 14.26 6.15
CA ASP A 82 1.28 12.82 5.97
C ASP A 82 0.93 12.17 7.31
N ILE A 83 0.07 11.15 7.30
CA ILE A 83 -0.40 10.55 8.56
C ILE A 83 0.07 9.11 8.69
N LEU A 84 -0.02 8.32 7.63
CA LEU A 84 0.39 6.90 7.64
C LEU A 84 1.34 6.64 6.50
N ILE A 85 2.51 6.08 6.80
CA ILE A 85 3.56 5.79 5.82
C ILE A 85 3.88 4.30 5.88
N LYS A 86 3.94 3.65 4.72
CA LYS A 86 4.56 2.33 4.53
C LYS A 86 5.84 2.48 3.76
N GLU A 87 6.92 1.96 4.32
CA GLU A 87 8.22 1.93 3.69
C GLU A 87 8.91 0.62 4.00
N ASN A 88 9.40 -0.07 2.96
CA ASN A 88 10.05 -1.39 3.07
C ASN A 88 9.19 -2.41 3.85
N GLY A 89 7.86 -2.35 3.68
CA GLY A 89 6.92 -3.24 4.36
C GLY A 89 6.50 -2.81 5.76
N VAL A 90 7.16 -1.82 6.37
CA VAL A 90 6.87 -1.33 7.73
C VAL A 90 5.88 -0.17 7.67
N GLU A 91 4.78 -0.29 8.40
CA GLU A 91 3.77 0.77 8.55
C GLU A 91 4.02 1.59 9.81
N ARG A 92 3.98 2.92 9.69
CA ARG A 92 4.19 3.86 10.80
C ARG A 92 3.29 5.08 10.70
N ILE A 93 2.81 5.53 11.85
CA ILE A 93 2.13 6.82 11.97
C ILE A 93 3.19 7.92 11.95
N HIS A 94 2.97 8.93 11.11
CA HIS A 94 3.81 10.10 11.01
C HIS A 94 3.20 11.26 11.80
N SER A 95 4.04 12.03 12.48
CA SER A 95 3.59 13.02 13.47
C SER A 95 3.78 14.48 13.04
N ASN A 96 4.09 14.76 11.77
CA ASN A 96 4.33 16.13 11.29
C ASN A 96 3.12 17.06 11.46
N TYR A 97 1.92 16.53 11.58
CA TYR A 97 0.73 17.31 11.93
C TYR A 97 0.87 18.04 13.29
N LYS A 98 1.68 17.53 14.22
CA LYS A 98 1.92 18.16 15.53
C LYS A 98 2.75 19.44 15.42
N ASP A 99 3.61 19.51 14.42
CA ASP A 99 4.49 20.65 14.16
C ASP A 99 3.83 21.70 13.26
N SER A 100 2.59 21.45 12.80
CA SER A 100 1.85 22.33 11.91
C SER A 100 0.77 23.12 12.65
N ASP A 101 0.83 24.45 12.59
CA ASP A 101 -0.20 25.34 13.13
C ASP A 101 -1.59 25.05 12.54
N SER A 102 -1.65 24.57 11.29
CA SER A 102 -2.93 24.25 10.64
C SER A 102 -3.58 22.96 11.13
N PHE A 103 -2.85 22.09 11.85
CA PHE A 103 -3.28 20.71 12.13
C PHE A 103 -3.07 20.24 13.58
N ASN A 104 -2.22 20.88 14.37
CA ASN A 104 -1.79 20.40 15.69
C ASN A 104 -2.93 20.27 16.73
N HIS A 105 -4.04 21.02 16.56
CA HIS A 105 -5.24 20.95 17.38
C HIS A 105 -6.49 20.58 16.57
N ASP A 106 -6.31 20.07 15.35
CA ASP A 106 -7.41 19.80 14.43
C ASP A 106 -8.11 18.49 14.75
N ILE A 107 -9.38 18.57 15.16
CA ILE A 107 -10.15 17.40 15.60
C ILE A 107 -10.32 16.35 14.50
N VAL A 108 -10.40 16.76 13.22
CA VAL A 108 -10.52 15.83 12.09
C VAL A 108 -9.25 15.01 11.96
N ILE A 109 -8.09 15.66 12.10
CA ILE A 109 -6.79 14.99 12.06
C ILE A 109 -6.60 14.09 13.27
N LEU A 110 -6.92 14.55 14.47
CA LEU A 110 -6.76 13.76 15.70
C LEU A 110 -7.62 12.49 15.67
N GLN A 111 -8.86 12.59 15.17
CA GLN A 111 -9.73 11.43 14.96
C GLN A 111 -9.18 10.47 13.91
N ALA A 112 -8.66 11.00 12.80
CA ALA A 112 -8.06 10.20 11.75
C ALA A 112 -6.81 9.46 12.22
N VAL A 113 -5.92 10.13 12.95
CA VAL A 113 -4.72 9.53 13.54
C VAL A 113 -5.11 8.39 14.47
N SER A 114 -6.08 8.60 15.36
CA SER A 114 -6.54 7.55 16.27
C SER A 114 -7.08 6.32 15.52
N LYS A 115 -7.85 6.54 14.44
CA LYS A 115 -8.36 5.46 13.59
C LYS A 115 -7.23 4.70 12.87
N LEU A 116 -6.23 5.41 12.36
CA LEU A 116 -5.09 4.82 11.67
C LEU A 116 -4.13 4.11 12.63
N GLU A 117 -3.96 4.59 13.86
CA GLU A 117 -3.23 3.88 14.92
C GLU A 117 -3.86 2.52 15.23
N GLN A 118 -5.18 2.49 15.40
CA GLN A 118 -5.93 1.24 15.59
C GLN A 118 -5.76 0.28 14.40
N LEU A 119 -5.81 0.82 13.17
CA LEU A 119 -5.60 0.04 11.95
C LEU A 119 -4.21 -0.62 11.93
N VAL A 120 -3.16 0.15 12.21
CA VAL A 120 -1.77 -0.35 12.24
C VAL A 120 -1.61 -1.42 13.32
N GLN A 121 -2.16 -1.19 14.52
CA GLN A 121 -2.12 -2.17 15.60
C GLN A 121 -2.82 -3.48 15.22
N GLN A 122 -3.99 -3.40 14.57
CA GLN A 122 -4.70 -4.58 14.06
C GLN A 122 -3.90 -5.32 12.98
N ASN A 123 -3.24 -4.59 12.08
CA ASN A 123 -2.39 -5.18 11.04
C ASN A 123 -1.18 -5.91 11.64
N GLN A 124 -0.54 -5.33 12.66
CA GLN A 124 0.58 -5.95 13.37
C GLN A 124 0.13 -7.22 14.12
N GLN A 125 -0.99 -7.16 14.84
CA GLN A 125 -1.53 -8.36 15.52
C GLN A 125 -1.92 -9.46 14.55
N LYS A 126 -2.48 -9.13 13.38
CA LYS A 126 -2.75 -10.11 12.32
C LYS A 126 -1.44 -10.75 11.83
N GLN A 127 -0.37 -9.97 11.68
CA GLN A 127 0.94 -10.47 11.28
C GLN A 127 1.59 -11.35 12.37
N GLU A 128 1.43 -11.01 13.65
CA GLU A 128 1.92 -11.79 14.80
C GLU A 128 1.12 -13.08 15.04
N LEU A 129 -0.20 -13.06 14.84
CA LEU A 129 -1.04 -14.27 14.86
C LEU A 129 -0.74 -15.20 13.67
N THR A 130 -0.17 -14.66 12.59
CA THR A 130 0.43 -15.43 11.48
C THR A 130 1.93 -15.69 11.69
N GLY A 131 2.43 -15.54 12.92
CA GLY A 131 3.85 -15.47 13.27
C GLY A 131 4.72 -16.62 12.77
N GLU A 132 5.93 -16.22 12.39
CA GLU A 132 7.15 -16.91 11.96
C GLU A 132 7.44 -18.31 12.55
N GLY A 133 6.59 -19.27 12.23
CA GLY A 133 6.85 -20.72 12.30
C GLY A 133 6.24 -21.49 11.14
N PHE A 134 5.37 -20.86 10.35
CA PHE A 134 4.80 -21.42 9.14
C PHE A 134 4.46 -20.26 8.20
N LYS A 135 5.29 -20.04 7.18
CA LYS A 135 5.08 -19.01 6.15
C LYS A 135 3.85 -19.43 5.31
N MET A 136 2.64 -19.04 5.72
CA MET A 136 1.44 -19.13 4.88
C MET A 136 0.83 -17.75 4.73
N ARG A 137 1.18 -17.07 3.64
CA ARG A 137 0.42 -15.91 3.13
C ARG A 137 -0.92 -16.43 2.63
N GLY A 138 -1.96 -16.39 3.45
CA GLY A 138 -3.32 -16.66 2.98
C GLY A 138 -3.81 -15.46 2.14
N PHE A 139 -4.00 -15.64 0.83
CA PHE A 139 -4.69 -14.65 0.02
C PHE A 139 -6.18 -14.54 0.44
N SER A 140 -6.86 -13.43 0.10
CA SER A 140 -8.30 -13.29 0.38
C SER A 140 -9.11 -14.32 -0.39
N ARG A 141 -10.27 -14.72 0.14
CA ARG A 141 -11.14 -15.70 -0.52
C ARG A 141 -11.54 -15.26 -1.93
N GLU A 142 -11.82 -13.98 -2.15
CA GLU A 142 -12.14 -13.48 -3.49
C GLU A 142 -10.94 -13.59 -4.45
N TYR A 143 -9.72 -13.43 -3.95
CA TYR A 143 -8.51 -13.62 -4.75
C TYR A 143 -8.30 -15.10 -5.10
N ILE A 144 -8.53 -16.02 -4.15
CA ILE A 144 -8.49 -17.46 -4.40
C ILE A 144 -9.53 -17.87 -5.46
N GLU A 145 -10.74 -17.33 -5.38
CA GLU A 145 -11.79 -17.59 -6.36
C GLU A 145 -11.37 -17.12 -7.76
N LYS A 146 -10.72 -15.96 -7.89
CA LYS A 146 -10.14 -15.49 -9.16
C LYS A 146 -9.03 -16.40 -9.70
N ILE A 147 -8.16 -16.93 -8.84
CA ILE A 147 -7.13 -17.90 -9.27
C ILE A 147 -7.80 -19.15 -9.81
N LYS A 148 -8.81 -19.68 -9.10
CA LYS A 148 -9.58 -20.86 -9.53
C LYS A 148 -10.28 -20.62 -10.87
N GLU A 149 -10.78 -19.42 -11.13
CA GLU A 149 -11.37 -19.02 -12.41
C GLU A 149 -10.33 -18.86 -13.52
N GLN A 150 -9.16 -18.31 -13.22
CA GLN A 150 -8.10 -18.05 -14.20
C GLN A 150 -7.36 -19.32 -14.63
N TYR A 151 -7.18 -20.25 -13.69
CA TYR A 151 -6.43 -21.49 -13.87
C TYR A 151 -7.28 -22.71 -13.48
N PRO A 152 -8.38 -22.99 -14.20
CA PRO A 152 -9.18 -24.19 -13.94
C PRO A 152 -8.35 -25.47 -14.18
N VAL A 153 -8.81 -26.59 -13.60
CA VAL A 153 -8.23 -27.92 -13.85
C VAL A 153 -8.17 -28.17 -15.36
N GLY A 154 -7.03 -28.65 -15.85
CA GLY A 154 -6.75 -28.79 -17.28
C GLY A 154 -5.94 -27.64 -17.87
N THR A 155 -5.66 -26.58 -17.12
CA THR A 155 -4.88 -25.46 -17.62
C THR A 155 -3.43 -25.87 -17.87
N ARG A 156 -2.95 -25.68 -19.10
CA ARG A 156 -1.58 -25.98 -19.50
C ARG A 156 -0.66 -24.79 -19.22
N LEU A 157 0.42 -25.03 -18.49
CA LEU A 157 1.39 -24.01 -18.10
C LEU A 157 2.82 -24.42 -18.50
N GLU A 158 3.64 -23.45 -18.86
CA GLU A 158 5.10 -23.58 -18.99
C GLU A 158 5.76 -22.73 -17.89
N LEU A 159 6.64 -23.36 -17.12
CA LEU A 159 7.41 -22.67 -16.09
C LEU A 159 8.46 -21.74 -16.75
N THR A 160 8.53 -20.47 -16.37
CA THR A 160 9.46 -19.51 -17.00
C THR A 160 10.76 -19.31 -16.25
N SER A 161 10.83 -19.74 -15.00
CA SER A 161 12.01 -19.63 -14.12
C SER A 161 12.12 -20.88 -13.25
N ASP A 162 13.34 -21.29 -12.91
CA ASP A 162 13.54 -22.43 -12.02
C ASP A 162 12.83 -22.21 -10.68
N MET A 163 12.14 -23.23 -10.18
CA MET A 163 11.52 -23.20 -8.85
C MET A 163 12.58 -23.29 -7.75
N ASP A 164 12.39 -22.52 -6.68
CA ASP A 164 13.29 -22.51 -5.51
C ASP A 164 13.03 -23.73 -4.61
N ASP A 165 13.54 -24.90 -5.02
CA ASP A 165 13.59 -26.13 -4.23
C ASP A 165 15.03 -26.64 -4.17
N SER A 166 15.60 -26.66 -2.96
CA SER A 166 16.98 -27.09 -2.71
C SER A 166 17.24 -28.59 -2.94
N TYR A 167 16.20 -29.41 -3.04
CA TYR A 167 16.31 -30.86 -3.20
C TYR A 167 15.98 -31.33 -4.62
N ALA A 168 14.94 -30.77 -5.24
CA ALA A 168 14.48 -31.22 -6.55
C ALA A 168 13.71 -30.13 -7.34
N PRO A 169 14.41 -29.11 -7.86
CA PRO A 169 13.77 -28.02 -8.57
C PRO A 169 13.09 -28.48 -9.85
N VAL A 170 11.97 -27.84 -10.18
CA VAL A 170 11.40 -27.89 -11.53
C VAL A 170 12.08 -26.80 -12.34
N LEU A 171 12.70 -27.19 -13.45
CA LEU A 171 13.49 -26.27 -14.28
C LEU A 171 12.58 -25.46 -15.22
N ALA A 172 13.01 -24.24 -15.55
CA ALA A 172 12.40 -23.42 -16.57
C ALA A 172 12.25 -24.18 -17.90
N GLY A 173 11.17 -23.90 -18.62
CA GLY A 173 10.75 -24.62 -19.83
C GLY A 173 10.01 -25.93 -19.57
N THR A 174 9.91 -26.39 -18.31
CA THR A 174 9.08 -27.56 -17.99
C THR A 174 7.60 -27.19 -18.16
N GLN A 175 6.87 -28.02 -18.90
CA GLN A 175 5.43 -27.87 -19.08
C GLN A 175 4.65 -28.84 -18.18
N GLY A 176 3.45 -28.45 -17.82
CA GLY A 176 2.58 -29.23 -16.95
C GLY A 176 1.13 -28.76 -17.01
N GLU A 177 0.27 -29.52 -16.35
CA GLU A 177 -1.16 -29.26 -16.27
C GLU A 177 -1.59 -28.99 -14.83
N VAL A 178 -2.48 -28.02 -14.63
CA VAL A 178 -3.13 -27.76 -13.34
C VAL A 178 -4.10 -28.90 -13.03
N ILE A 179 -3.88 -29.62 -11.93
CA ILE A 179 -4.74 -30.72 -11.48
C ILE A 179 -5.71 -30.31 -10.36
N SER A 180 -5.36 -29.27 -9.60
CA SER A 180 -6.25 -28.64 -8.60
C SER A 180 -5.69 -27.29 -8.17
N VAL A 181 -6.55 -26.47 -7.55
CA VAL A 181 -6.16 -25.24 -6.86
C VAL A 181 -6.67 -25.34 -5.43
N ASP A 182 -5.77 -25.24 -4.46
CA ASP A 182 -6.14 -25.36 -3.05
C ASP A 182 -6.80 -24.07 -2.50
N ASP A 183 -7.17 -24.09 -1.22
CA ASP A 183 -7.85 -22.96 -0.56
C ASP A 183 -6.90 -21.86 -0.10
N ILE A 184 -5.61 -21.98 -0.37
CA ILE A 184 -4.59 -20.96 -0.13
C ILE A 184 -3.99 -20.38 -1.42
N GLY A 185 -4.40 -20.88 -2.60
CA GLY A 185 -4.08 -20.30 -3.91
C GLY A 185 -2.93 -20.98 -4.65
N THR A 186 -2.47 -22.13 -4.17
CA THR A 186 -1.44 -22.93 -4.85
C THR A 186 -2.06 -23.67 -6.02
N LEU A 187 -1.45 -23.59 -7.20
CA LEU A 187 -1.78 -24.47 -8.31
C LEU A 187 -1.03 -25.78 -8.12
N HIS A 188 -1.75 -26.87 -7.86
CA HIS A 188 -1.16 -28.20 -7.93
C HIS A 188 -0.96 -28.58 -9.39
N MET A 189 0.29 -28.92 -9.71
CA MET A 189 0.71 -29.23 -11.07
C MET A 189 0.98 -30.72 -11.22
N GLN A 190 0.66 -31.25 -12.40
CA GLN A 190 1.25 -32.45 -12.95
C GLN A 190 2.21 -32.03 -14.06
N TRP A 191 3.50 -32.00 -13.75
CA TRP A 191 4.55 -31.67 -14.72
C TRP A 191 4.86 -32.87 -15.62
N ASP A 192 5.17 -32.61 -16.89
CA ASP A 192 5.47 -33.65 -17.89
C ASP A 192 6.68 -34.51 -17.52
N ASN A 193 7.61 -33.94 -16.76
CA ASN A 193 8.78 -34.65 -16.25
C ASN A 193 8.47 -35.54 -15.02
N GLY A 194 7.18 -35.72 -14.69
CA GLY A 194 6.69 -36.54 -13.58
C GLY A 194 6.76 -35.86 -12.22
N ARG A 195 7.10 -34.57 -12.16
CA ARG A 195 7.12 -33.79 -10.91
C ARG A 195 5.73 -33.27 -10.56
N SER A 196 5.55 -32.89 -9.30
CA SER A 196 4.28 -32.41 -8.76
C SER A 196 4.42 -31.17 -7.86
N LEU A 197 5.54 -30.44 -7.97
CA LEU A 197 5.75 -29.23 -7.18
C LEU A 197 4.72 -28.17 -7.62
N GLY A 198 3.98 -27.61 -6.66
CA GLY A 198 2.93 -26.65 -6.93
C GLY A 198 3.49 -25.27 -7.30
N ILE A 199 2.71 -24.48 -8.03
CA ILE A 199 3.01 -23.06 -8.32
C ILE A 199 2.31 -22.20 -7.27
N VAL A 200 3.07 -21.35 -6.60
CA VAL A 200 2.54 -20.28 -5.75
C VAL A 200 2.47 -18.99 -6.57
N ILE A 201 1.25 -18.52 -6.82
CA ILE A 201 1.03 -17.28 -7.59
C ILE A 201 1.73 -16.09 -6.89
N GLY A 202 2.66 -15.46 -7.61
CA GLY A 202 3.44 -14.31 -7.11
C GLY A 202 4.79 -14.67 -6.49
N GLU A 203 5.08 -15.97 -6.30
CA GLU A 203 6.43 -16.46 -5.97
C GLU A 203 7.03 -17.20 -7.18
N ASP A 204 6.23 -18.04 -7.84
CA ASP A 204 6.60 -18.76 -9.06
C ASP A 204 6.03 -18.08 -10.31
N TYR A 205 6.74 -18.25 -11.43
CA TYR A 205 6.37 -17.63 -12.71
C TYR A 205 6.15 -18.68 -13.79
N ALA A 206 4.94 -18.73 -14.32
CA ALA A 206 4.55 -19.62 -15.41
C ALA A 206 3.62 -18.91 -16.40
N LEU A 207 3.71 -19.29 -17.67
CA LEU A 207 2.85 -18.78 -18.74
C LEU A 207 1.82 -19.83 -19.14
N GLN A 208 0.58 -19.38 -19.32
CA GLN A 208 -0.47 -20.24 -19.86
C GLN A 208 -0.25 -20.49 -21.34
N ILE A 209 -0.18 -21.77 -21.71
CA ILE A 209 -0.05 -22.20 -23.08
C ILE A 209 -1.46 -22.35 -23.65
N LYS A 210 -1.74 -21.62 -24.73
CA LYS A 210 -2.97 -21.82 -25.51
C LYS A 210 -2.76 -23.04 -26.40
N MET A 211 -3.57 -24.07 -26.23
CA MET A 211 -3.70 -25.15 -27.21
C MET A 211 -4.52 -24.68 -28.42
#